data_AF-A0A9D2H5N0-F1
#
_entry.id   AF-A0A9D2H5N0-F1
#
_cell.length_a   1.000
_cell.length_b   1.000
_cell.length_c   1.000
_cell.angle_alpha   90.00
_cell.angle_beta   90.00
_cell.angle_gamma   90.00
#
_symmetry.space_group_name_H-M   'P 1'
#
loop_
_entity.id
_entity.type
_entity.pdbx_description
1 polymer ?
#
loop_
_entity_poly.entity_id
_entity_poly.type
_entity_poly.pdbx_seq_one_letter_code
_entity_poly.pdbx_strand_id
1 'polypeptide(L)'
;RGLSAANFVPVVVGAIGTLVISLVYAFRRRSMPGAGLAIAYAVAEGLFVGGLSAFFEVLFAGIVFQAALASIAVIATTLALFANGKIRASAKMTKIVLIAMIGYAVFSLLNVGLMMFGVLPEGMAFGLRSMEIAGIPLGLILGVVVVLMGAYMLVLDFDAVQRGVRNGAPAKLAWTAAYGIMATVVFIYIEILRMIAILRSN
;
A
#
# COMPACT_ATOMS: atom_id res chain seq x y z
N ARG A 1 14.31 -3.84 27.32
CA ARG A 1 15.55 -3.83 26.51
C ARG A 1 15.30 -3.95 24.98
N GLY A 2 14.05 -3.99 24.48
CA GLY A 2 13.77 -4.26 23.05
C GLY A 2 13.64 -3.06 22.10
N LEU A 3 13.45 -1.83 22.60
CA LEU A 3 13.27 -0.64 21.74
C LEU A 3 14.60 -0.05 21.21
N SER A 4 15.74 -0.47 21.78
CA SER A 4 17.08 -0.01 21.35
C SER A 4 17.52 -0.58 19.99
N ALA A 5 16.82 -1.59 19.45
CA ALA A 5 17.24 -2.36 18.27
C ALA A 5 16.38 -2.12 17.01
N ALA A 6 15.25 -1.40 17.10
CA ALA A 6 14.49 -1.03 15.92
C ALA A 6 15.19 0.15 15.23
N ASN A 7 16.24 -0.16 14.47
CA ASN A 7 16.89 0.82 13.62
C ASN A 7 15.85 1.30 12.58
N PHE A 8 15.41 2.54 12.68
CA PHE A 8 14.45 3.13 11.72
C PHE A 8 15.11 3.58 10.41
N VAL A 9 16.46 3.57 10.34
CA VAL A 9 17.20 3.96 9.13
C VAL A 9 16.74 3.20 7.88
N PRO A 10 16.55 1.86 7.88
CA PRO A 10 16.04 1.14 6.71
C PRO A 10 14.64 1.57 6.29
N VAL A 11 13.76 1.91 7.25
CA VAL A 11 12.41 2.41 6.97
C VAL A 11 12.47 3.76 6.27
N VAL A 12 13.27 4.70 6.80
CA VAL A 12 13.39 6.04 6.23
C VAL A 12 14.06 6.00 4.86
N VAL A 13 15.16 5.26 4.72
CA VAL A 13 15.86 5.09 3.44
C VAL A 13 14.96 4.41 2.40
N GLY A 14 14.24 3.36 2.81
CA GLY A 14 13.24 2.70 1.98
C GLY A 14 12.14 3.65 1.53
N ALA A 15 11.49 4.35 2.46
CA ALA A 15 10.39 5.29 2.17
C ALA A 15 10.80 6.40 1.20
N ILE A 16 12.00 6.97 1.38
CA ILE A 16 12.53 8.00 0.49
C ILE A 16 12.82 7.40 -0.88
N GLY A 17 13.47 6.22 -0.93
CA GLY A 17 13.78 5.53 -2.17
C GLY A 17 12.52 5.19 -2.98
N THR A 18 11.50 4.64 -2.33
CA THR A 18 10.23 4.26 -2.97
C THR A 18 9.48 5.49 -3.47
N LEU A 19 9.43 6.58 -2.69
CA LEU A 19 8.82 7.84 -3.11
C LEU A 19 9.54 8.43 -4.33
N VAL A 20 10.87 8.54 -4.31
CA VAL A 20 11.65 9.10 -5.41
C VAL A 20 11.44 8.28 -6.68
N ILE A 21 11.52 6.96 -6.60
CA ILE A 21 11.33 6.10 -7.77
C ILE A 21 9.89 6.19 -8.29
N SER A 22 8.90 6.26 -7.41
CA SER A 22 7.49 6.45 -7.79
C SER A 22 7.27 7.77 -8.52
N LEU A 23 7.94 8.85 -8.09
CA LEU A 23 7.93 10.14 -8.80
C LEU A 23 8.58 10.03 -10.18
N VAL A 24 9.68 9.29 -10.31
CA VAL A 24 10.31 9.03 -11.62
C VAL A 24 9.33 8.31 -12.55
N TYR A 25 8.61 7.30 -12.08
CA TYR A 25 7.55 6.62 -12.85
C TYR A 25 6.42 7.60 -13.24
N ALA A 26 6.00 8.48 -12.33
CA ALA A 26 4.94 9.45 -12.59
C ALA A 26 5.31 10.48 -13.66
N PHE A 27 6.55 10.98 -13.66
CA PHE A 27 7.01 12.03 -14.59
C PHE A 27 7.58 11.49 -15.91
N ARG A 28 8.16 10.28 -15.94
CA ARG A 28 8.78 9.71 -17.16
C ARG A 28 7.83 8.92 -18.05
N ARG A 29 6.53 9.26 -18.10
CA ARG A 29 5.52 8.57 -18.95
C ARG A 29 5.93 8.36 -20.41
N ARG A 30 6.84 9.19 -20.95
CA ARG A 30 7.32 9.15 -22.34
C ARG A 30 8.53 8.23 -22.59
N SER A 31 9.30 7.91 -21.55
CA SER A 31 10.50 7.05 -21.63
C SER A 31 10.31 5.87 -20.68
N MET A 32 9.59 4.85 -21.17
CA MET A 32 9.21 3.64 -20.44
C MET A 32 10.38 3.09 -19.62
N PRO A 33 10.27 3.05 -18.27
CA PRO A 33 11.34 2.57 -17.41
C PRO A 33 11.70 1.12 -17.72
N GLY A 34 13.01 0.83 -17.78
CA GLY A 34 13.51 -0.53 -17.94
C GLY A 34 13.49 -1.31 -16.63
N ALA A 35 13.86 -2.59 -16.70
CA ALA A 35 13.94 -3.52 -15.57
C ALA A 35 14.66 -2.93 -14.34
N GLY A 36 15.74 -2.17 -14.56
CA GLY A 36 16.54 -1.61 -13.46
C GLY A 36 15.75 -0.72 -12.50
N LEU A 37 14.79 0.08 -12.99
CA LEU A 37 14.00 0.94 -12.11
C LEU A 37 12.97 0.15 -11.29
N ALA A 38 12.37 -0.89 -11.90
CA ALA A 38 11.45 -1.78 -11.20
C ALA A 38 12.16 -2.58 -10.10
N ILE A 39 13.37 -3.07 -10.39
CA ILE A 39 14.21 -3.80 -9.42
C ILE A 39 14.65 -2.86 -8.30
N ALA A 40 15.11 -1.64 -8.63
CA ALA A 40 15.48 -0.64 -7.62
C ALA A 40 14.29 -0.30 -6.70
N TYR A 41 13.08 -0.18 -7.26
CA TYR A 41 11.87 0.03 -6.49
C TYR A 41 11.57 -1.16 -5.57
N ALA A 42 11.69 -2.39 -6.07
CA ALA A 42 11.48 -3.59 -5.25
C ALA A 42 12.44 -3.68 -4.07
N VAL A 43 13.72 -3.33 -4.27
CA VAL A 43 14.72 -3.28 -3.19
C VAL A 43 14.36 -2.19 -2.18
N ALA A 44 14.03 -0.99 -2.65
CA ALA A 44 13.64 0.12 -1.78
C ALA A 44 12.38 -0.22 -0.97
N GLU A 45 11.38 -0.86 -1.60
CA GLU A 45 10.19 -1.32 -0.89
C GLU A 45 10.49 -2.42 0.11
N GLY A 46 11.37 -3.37 -0.23
CA GLY A 46 11.82 -4.39 0.71
C GLY A 46 12.42 -3.79 1.99
N LEU A 47 13.21 -2.73 1.86
CA LEU A 47 13.75 -1.99 3.01
C LEU A 47 12.66 -1.27 3.81
N PHE A 48 11.73 -0.60 3.12
CA PHE A 48 10.64 0.14 3.76
C PHE A 48 9.70 -0.79 4.52
N VAL A 49 9.10 -1.74 3.81
CA VAL A 49 8.10 -2.68 4.32
C VAL A 49 8.74 -3.63 5.31
N GLY A 50 9.95 -4.13 5.04
CA GLY A 50 10.68 -5.02 5.95
C GLY A 50 11.01 -4.35 7.27
N GLY A 51 11.47 -3.10 7.25
CA GLY A 51 11.73 -2.33 8.46
C GLY A 51 10.45 -2.04 9.27
N LEU A 52 9.36 -1.66 8.59
CA LEU A 52 8.06 -1.47 9.25
C LEU A 52 7.55 -2.76 9.87
N SER A 53 7.68 -3.87 9.15
CA SER A 53 7.27 -5.20 9.61
C SER A 53 8.06 -5.60 10.85
N ALA A 54 9.39 -5.43 10.84
CA ALA A 54 10.23 -5.72 12.00
C ALA A 54 9.86 -4.87 13.21
N PHE A 55 9.55 -3.58 13.01
CA PHE A 55 9.08 -2.70 14.07
C PHE A 55 7.76 -3.19 14.69
N PHE A 56 6.76 -3.49 13.87
CA PHE A 56 5.47 -3.98 14.37
C PHE A 56 5.55 -5.39 14.95
N GLU A 57 6.43 -6.25 14.46
CA GLU A 57 6.61 -7.61 15.00
C GLU A 57 7.17 -7.60 16.43
N VAL A 58 8.04 -6.63 16.76
CA VAL A 58 8.52 -6.44 18.14
C VAL A 58 7.41 -5.99 19.09
N LEU A 59 6.49 -5.16 18.61
CA LEU A 59 5.36 -4.65 19.41
C LEU A 59 4.23 -5.68 19.51
N PHE A 60 3.98 -6.41 18.43
CA PHE A 60 2.85 -7.32 18.28
C PHE A 60 3.32 -8.61 17.63
N ALA A 61 3.78 -9.56 18.43
CA ALA A 61 4.26 -10.86 17.92
C ALA A 61 3.22 -11.54 17.00
N GLY A 62 3.68 -12.07 15.87
CA GLY A 62 2.89 -12.75 14.85
C GLY A 62 2.06 -11.84 13.95
N ILE A 63 2.13 -10.50 14.10
CA ILE A 63 1.33 -9.57 13.30
C ILE A 63 1.72 -9.62 11.82
N VAL A 64 3.01 -9.78 11.52
CA VAL A 64 3.51 -9.84 10.13
C VAL A 64 2.95 -11.05 9.41
N PHE A 65 2.94 -12.21 10.07
CA PHE A 65 2.38 -13.43 9.51
C PHE A 65 0.87 -13.30 9.21
N GLN A 66 0.11 -12.70 10.14
CA GLN A 66 -1.33 -12.45 9.95
C GLN A 66 -1.60 -11.50 8.80
N ALA A 67 -0.86 -10.38 8.74
CA ALA A 67 -0.99 -9.39 7.68
C ALA A 67 -0.62 -10.00 6.31
N ALA A 68 0.44 -10.80 6.24
CA ALA A 68 0.86 -11.49 5.03
C ALA A 68 -0.21 -12.48 4.54
N LEU A 69 -0.72 -13.34 5.42
CA LEU A 69 -1.77 -14.31 5.06
C LEU A 69 -3.05 -13.62 4.56
N ALA A 70 -3.51 -12.58 5.26
CA ALA A 70 -4.69 -11.83 4.86
C ALA A 70 -4.48 -11.12 3.51
N SER A 71 -3.29 -10.56 3.26
CA SER A 71 -2.94 -9.95 1.98
C SER A 71 -2.95 -10.96 0.86
N ILE A 72 -2.32 -12.12 1.05
CA ILE A 72 -2.31 -13.22 0.06
C ILE A 72 -3.74 -13.66 -0.24
N ALA A 73 -4.60 -13.79 0.78
CA ALA A 73 -6.00 -14.15 0.58
C ALA A 73 -6.75 -13.12 -0.30
N VAL A 74 -6.59 -11.82 -0.03
CA VAL A 74 -7.19 -10.75 -0.85
C VAL A 74 -6.66 -10.80 -2.28
N ILE A 75 -5.33 -10.86 -2.46
CA ILE A 75 -4.68 -10.84 -3.77
C ILE A 75 -5.09 -12.07 -4.59
N ALA A 76 -5.02 -13.26 -4.00
CA ALA A 76 -5.36 -14.52 -4.66
C ALA A 76 -6.84 -14.56 -5.05
N THR A 77 -7.74 -14.09 -4.18
CA THR A 77 -9.17 -14.01 -4.46
C THR A 77 -9.44 -13.04 -5.61
N THR A 78 -8.87 -11.85 -5.57
CA THR A 78 -9.02 -10.86 -6.65
C THR A 78 -8.48 -11.40 -7.97
N LEU A 79 -7.30 -12.01 -7.96
CA LEU A 79 -6.69 -12.60 -9.16
C LEU A 79 -7.57 -13.74 -9.71
N ALA A 80 -8.07 -14.65 -8.87
CA ALA A 80 -8.91 -15.75 -9.29
C ALA A 80 -10.24 -15.26 -9.89
N LEU A 81 -10.90 -14.29 -9.27
CA LEU A 81 -12.15 -13.71 -9.76
C LEU A 81 -11.94 -12.93 -11.07
N PHE A 82 -10.81 -12.23 -11.20
CA PHE A 82 -10.44 -11.57 -12.44
C PHE A 82 -10.08 -12.58 -13.54
N ALA A 83 -9.25 -13.58 -13.26
CA ALA A 83 -8.84 -14.59 -14.24
C ALA A 83 -10.05 -15.33 -14.83
N ASN A 84 -11.02 -15.70 -13.99
CA ASN A 84 -12.26 -16.38 -14.40
C ASN A 84 -13.28 -15.48 -15.12
N GLY A 85 -12.95 -14.21 -15.36
CA GLY A 85 -13.85 -13.27 -16.06
C GLY A 85 -15.03 -12.76 -15.25
N LYS A 86 -15.16 -13.16 -13.98
CA LYS A 86 -16.28 -12.74 -13.11
C LYS A 86 -16.20 -11.27 -12.73
N ILE A 87 -14.99 -10.71 -12.62
CA ILE A 87 -14.76 -9.31 -12.27
C ILE A 87 -13.96 -8.61 -13.37
N ARG A 88 -14.41 -7.40 -13.74
CA ARG A 88 -13.78 -6.49 -14.69
C ARG A 88 -13.84 -5.06 -14.18
N ALA A 89 -12.90 -4.24 -14.62
CA ALA A 89 -12.91 -2.82 -14.32
C ALA A 89 -14.13 -2.14 -14.97
N SER A 90 -14.80 -1.24 -14.24
CA SER A 90 -15.88 -0.41 -14.77
C SER A 90 -15.50 1.07 -14.69
N ALA A 91 -15.90 1.86 -15.70
CA ALA A 91 -15.57 3.28 -15.73
C ALA A 91 -16.08 4.05 -14.50
N LYS A 92 -17.27 3.69 -13.98
CA LYS A 92 -17.85 4.31 -12.78
C LYS A 92 -17.04 4.00 -11.53
N MET A 93 -16.74 2.72 -11.28
CA MET A 93 -15.98 2.32 -10.10
C MET A 93 -14.54 2.86 -10.14
N THR A 94 -13.92 2.93 -11.33
CA THR A 94 -12.60 3.54 -11.50
C THR A 94 -12.58 5.01 -11.09
N LYS A 95 -13.60 5.80 -11.46
CA LYS A 95 -13.69 7.21 -11.03
C LYS A 95 -13.84 7.33 -9.50
N ILE A 96 -14.69 6.49 -8.91
CA ILE A 96 -14.90 6.47 -7.45
C ILE A 96 -13.59 6.12 -6.73
N VAL A 97 -12.93 5.04 -7.15
CA VAL A 97 -11.67 4.60 -6.53
C VAL A 97 -10.55 5.61 -6.73
N LEU A 98 -10.48 6.29 -7.89
CA LEU A 98 -9.51 7.36 -8.09
C LEU A 98 -9.71 8.52 -7.11
N ILE A 99 -10.96 8.95 -6.90
CA ILE A 99 -11.29 10.01 -5.93
C ILE A 99 -10.96 9.54 -4.51
N ALA A 100 -11.33 8.31 -4.15
CA ALA A 100 -11.05 7.73 -2.84
C ALA A 100 -9.55 7.62 -2.57
N MET A 101 -8.77 7.17 -3.56
CA MET A 101 -7.31 7.11 -3.54
C MET A 101 -6.69 8.47 -3.23
N ILE A 102 -7.09 9.50 -3.98
CA ILE A 102 -6.56 10.86 -3.81
C ILE A 102 -6.94 11.42 -2.44
N GLY A 103 -8.21 11.26 -2.04
CA GLY A 103 -8.67 11.69 -0.71
C GLY A 103 -7.93 10.99 0.43
N TYR A 104 -7.71 9.69 0.30
CA TYR A 104 -6.96 8.89 1.26
C TYR A 104 -5.49 9.31 1.34
N ALA A 105 -4.86 9.61 0.20
CA ALA A 105 -3.49 10.12 0.16
C ALA A 105 -3.37 11.48 0.85
N VAL A 106 -4.28 12.41 0.57
CA VAL A 106 -4.33 13.73 1.22
C VAL A 106 -4.52 13.59 2.73
N PHE A 107 -5.49 12.78 3.17
CA PHE A 107 -5.71 12.49 4.59
C PHE A 107 -4.45 11.89 5.25
N SER A 108 -3.78 10.95 4.57
CA SER A 108 -2.57 10.32 5.08
C SER A 108 -1.42 11.30 5.26
N LEU A 109 -1.21 12.21 4.30
CA LEU A 109 -0.20 13.26 4.39
C LEU A 109 -0.51 14.24 5.52
N LEU A 110 -1.76 14.67 5.66
CA LEU A 110 -2.19 15.53 6.77
C LEU A 110 -1.95 14.84 8.12
N ASN A 111 -2.34 13.57 8.25
CA ASN A 111 -2.14 12.81 9.48
C ASN A 111 -0.66 12.70 9.86
N VAL A 112 0.21 12.36 8.90
CA VAL A 112 1.67 12.29 9.15
C VAL A 112 2.24 13.66 9.50
N GLY A 113 1.82 14.72 8.82
CA GLY A 113 2.24 16.09 9.13
C GLY A 113 1.86 16.49 10.56
N LEU A 114 0.60 16.29 10.94
CA LEU A 114 0.12 16.60 12.30
C LEU A 114 0.86 15.80 13.38
N MET A 115 1.18 14.53 13.12
CA MET A 115 2.00 13.71 14.01
C MET A 115 3.43 14.24 14.12
N MET A 116 4.05 14.63 13.00
CA MET A 116 5.44 15.11 12.96
C MET A 116 5.61 16.45 13.69
N PHE A 117 4.62 17.33 13.59
CA PHE A 117 4.62 18.63 14.26
C PHE A 117 4.08 18.59 15.70
N GLY A 118 3.74 17.41 16.23
CA GLY A 118 3.26 17.25 17.61
C GLY A 118 1.94 17.97 17.90
N VAL A 119 1.12 18.21 16.89
CA VAL A 119 -0.16 18.93 17.03
C VAL A 119 -1.24 18.05 17.67
N LEU A 120 -1.09 16.72 17.59
CA LEU A 120 -2.05 15.75 18.10
C LEU A 120 -1.79 15.41 19.58
N PRO A 121 -2.83 15.08 20.36
CA PRO A 121 -2.68 14.68 21.75
C PRO A 121 -1.72 13.50 21.95
N GLU A 122 -0.98 13.51 23.06
CA GLU A 122 -0.15 12.39 23.49
C GLU A 122 -1.00 11.13 23.69
N GLY A 123 -0.52 9.98 23.20
CA GLY A 123 -1.23 8.70 23.26
C GLY A 123 -1.91 8.26 21.95
N MET A 124 -1.99 9.12 20.93
CA MET A 124 -2.50 8.74 19.60
C MET A 124 -1.42 8.08 18.73
N ALA A 125 -1.15 6.80 18.96
CA ALA A 125 -0.09 6.04 18.26
C ALA A 125 -0.19 6.09 16.71
N PHE A 126 -1.40 6.26 16.15
CA PHE A 126 -1.65 6.36 14.71
C PHE A 126 -2.20 7.74 14.28
N GLY A 127 -2.10 8.74 15.15
CA GLY A 127 -2.64 10.10 14.92
C GLY A 127 -4.17 10.11 14.86
N LEU A 128 -4.75 10.87 13.93
CA LEU A 128 -6.19 10.96 13.70
C LEU A 128 -6.87 9.61 13.44
N ARG A 129 -6.11 8.61 12.98
CA ARG A 129 -6.62 7.23 12.81
C ARG A 129 -6.95 6.54 14.13
N SER A 130 -6.40 7.02 15.23
CA SER A 130 -6.66 6.51 16.59
C SER A 130 -7.94 7.11 17.18
N MET A 131 -8.54 8.12 16.56
CA MET A 131 -9.79 8.71 17.04
C MET A 131 -10.92 7.68 16.95
N GLU A 132 -11.69 7.53 18.02
CA GLU A 132 -12.82 6.62 18.03
C GLU A 132 -14.11 7.33 17.61
N ILE A 133 -14.88 6.65 16.76
CA ILE A 133 -16.24 7.02 16.41
C ILE A 133 -17.12 5.87 16.84
N ALA A 134 -18.02 6.11 17.80
CA ALA A 134 -18.88 5.08 18.40
C ALA A 134 -18.09 3.86 18.96
N GLY A 135 -16.92 4.10 19.57
CA GLY A 135 -16.06 3.06 20.14
C GLY A 135 -15.26 2.25 19.12
N ILE A 136 -15.28 2.65 17.84
CA ILE A 136 -14.48 2.02 16.78
C ILE A 136 -13.42 3.02 16.31
N PRO A 137 -12.13 2.65 16.31
CA PRO A 137 -11.07 3.51 15.77
C PRO A 137 -11.34 3.85 14.29
N LEU A 138 -11.23 5.13 13.94
CA LEU A 138 -11.41 5.64 12.59
C LEU A 138 -10.51 4.90 11.59
N GLY A 139 -9.28 4.57 11.99
CA GLY A 139 -8.34 3.84 11.16
C GLY A 139 -8.80 2.43 10.78
N LEU A 140 -9.65 1.78 11.60
CA LEU A 140 -10.22 0.49 11.26
C LEU A 140 -11.31 0.63 10.19
N ILE A 141 -12.19 1.62 10.35
CA ILE A 141 -13.27 1.92 9.38
C ILE A 141 -12.65 2.29 8.02
N LEU A 142 -11.69 3.21 8.03
CA LEU A 142 -10.94 3.59 6.83
C LEU A 142 -10.18 2.41 6.25
N GLY A 143 -9.54 1.59 7.07
CA GLY A 143 -8.77 0.44 6.63
C GLY A 143 -9.60 -0.55 5.83
N VAL A 144 -10.82 -0.90 6.27
CA VAL A 144 -11.72 -1.79 5.50
C VAL A 144 -12.01 -1.20 4.12
N VAL A 145 -12.36 0.08 4.05
CA VAL A 145 -12.66 0.77 2.77
C VAL A 145 -11.43 0.79 1.87
N VAL A 146 -10.25 1.05 2.44
CA VAL A 146 -8.97 1.16 1.72
C VAL A 146 -8.48 -0.20 1.23
N VAL A 147 -8.71 -1.29 1.96
CA VAL A 147 -8.42 -2.65 1.50
C VAL A 147 -9.32 -3.03 0.32
N LEU A 148 -10.62 -2.70 0.38
CA LEU A 148 -11.54 -2.91 -0.76
C LEU A 148 -11.13 -2.06 -1.98
N MET A 149 -10.71 -0.82 -1.75
CA MET A 149 -10.15 0.05 -2.76
C MET A 149 -8.90 -0.56 -3.40
N GLY A 150 -7.97 -1.08 -2.60
CA GLY A 150 -6.77 -1.78 -3.07
C GLY A 150 -7.08 -3.04 -3.87
N ALA A 151 -8.08 -3.83 -3.43
CA ALA A 151 -8.56 -4.97 -4.19
C ALA A 151 -9.09 -4.56 -5.57
N TYR A 152 -9.81 -3.45 -5.69
CA TYR A 152 -10.23 -2.93 -6.99
C TYR A 152 -9.06 -2.35 -7.80
N MET A 153 -8.05 -1.75 -7.16
CA MET A 153 -6.83 -1.32 -7.86
C MET A 153 -6.12 -2.51 -8.52
N LEU A 154 -6.05 -3.67 -7.88
CA LEU A 154 -5.53 -4.89 -8.52
C LEU A 154 -6.34 -5.28 -9.76
N VAL A 155 -7.67 -5.14 -9.72
CA VAL A 155 -8.52 -5.36 -10.90
C VAL A 155 -8.15 -4.40 -12.03
N LEU A 156 -7.88 -3.13 -11.73
CA LEU A 156 -7.41 -2.14 -12.71
C LEU A 156 -6.04 -2.50 -13.26
N ASP A 157 -5.13 -2.95 -12.41
CA ASP A 157 -3.78 -3.36 -12.80
C ASP A 157 -3.84 -4.55 -13.77
N PHE A 158 -4.61 -5.59 -13.44
CA PHE A 158 -4.76 -6.76 -14.30
C PHE A 158 -5.46 -6.43 -15.62
N ASP A 159 -6.47 -5.55 -15.59
CA ASP A 159 -7.15 -5.07 -16.80
C ASP A 159 -6.25 -4.20 -17.69
N ALA A 160 -5.38 -3.39 -17.09
CA ALA A 160 -4.35 -2.65 -17.82
C ALA A 160 -3.35 -3.60 -18.50
N VAL A 161 -2.91 -4.65 -17.82
CA VAL A 161 -2.03 -5.69 -18.39
C VAL A 161 -2.71 -6.41 -19.56
N GLN A 162 -3.94 -6.91 -19.38
CA GLN A 162 -4.65 -7.62 -20.44
C GLN A 162 -4.87 -6.75 -21.67
N ARG A 163 -5.26 -5.48 -21.47
CA ARG A 163 -5.41 -4.52 -22.58
C ARG A 163 -4.07 -4.25 -23.26
N GLY A 164 -2.99 -4.08 -22.51
CA GLY A 164 -1.65 -3.90 -23.05
C GLY A 164 -1.23 -5.07 -23.94
N VAL A 165 -1.37 -6.31 -23.45
CA VAL A 165 -1.04 -7.52 -24.21
C VAL A 165 -1.90 -7.63 -25.47
N ARG A 166 -3.22 -7.43 -25.35
CA ARG A 166 -4.15 -7.49 -26.49
C ARG A 166 -3.83 -6.45 -27.57
N ASN A 167 -3.33 -5.29 -27.18
CA ASN A 167 -2.97 -4.21 -28.09
C ASN A 167 -1.52 -4.33 -28.63
N GLY A 168 -0.81 -5.44 -28.36
CA GLY A 168 0.56 -5.64 -28.84
C GLY A 168 1.60 -4.72 -28.18
N ALA A 169 1.38 -4.33 -26.92
CA ALA A 169 2.29 -3.45 -26.19
C ALA A 169 3.73 -4.03 -26.14
N PRO A 170 4.77 -3.20 -26.27
CA PRO A 170 6.16 -3.65 -26.20
C PRO A 170 6.48 -4.38 -24.89
N ALA A 171 7.30 -5.45 -24.95
CA ALA A 171 7.66 -6.27 -23.79
C ALA A 171 8.27 -5.47 -22.63
N LYS A 172 8.95 -4.35 -22.91
CA LYS A 172 9.50 -3.46 -21.88
C LYS A 172 8.44 -2.90 -20.92
N LEU A 173 7.19 -2.76 -21.38
CA LEU A 173 6.08 -2.30 -20.53
C LEU A 173 5.67 -3.30 -19.45
N ALA A 174 6.05 -4.57 -19.57
CA ALA A 174 5.83 -5.57 -18.53
C ALA A 174 6.45 -5.14 -17.19
N TRP A 175 7.59 -4.43 -17.20
CA TRP A 175 8.23 -3.91 -15.99
C TRP A 175 7.42 -2.80 -15.32
N THR A 176 6.75 -1.96 -16.11
CA THR A 176 5.87 -0.91 -15.58
C THR A 176 4.59 -1.50 -15.01
N ALA A 177 4.04 -2.52 -15.68
CA ALA A 177 2.91 -3.28 -15.16
C ALA A 177 3.24 -4.02 -13.84
N ALA A 178 4.38 -4.71 -13.79
CA ALA A 178 4.84 -5.40 -12.60
C ALA A 178 5.04 -4.44 -11.42
N TYR A 179 5.63 -3.26 -11.68
CA TYR A 179 5.74 -2.19 -10.69
C TYR A 179 4.37 -1.78 -10.13
N GLY A 180 3.38 -1.53 -10.99
CA GLY A 180 2.04 -1.12 -10.57
C GLY A 180 1.36 -2.16 -9.68
N ILE A 181 1.38 -3.42 -10.11
CA ILE A 181 0.83 -4.54 -9.33
C ILE A 181 1.54 -4.66 -7.98
N MET A 182 2.87 -4.59 -7.96
CA MET A 182 3.64 -4.71 -6.72
C MET A 182 3.34 -3.56 -5.75
N ALA A 183 3.25 -2.32 -6.23
CA ALA A 183 2.88 -1.18 -5.40
C ALA A 183 1.49 -1.37 -4.78
N THR A 184 0.51 -1.87 -5.55
CA THR A 184 -0.83 -2.17 -5.03
C THR A 184 -0.80 -3.31 -3.99
N VAL A 185 -0.02 -4.37 -4.23
CA VAL A 185 0.15 -5.49 -3.28
C VAL A 185 0.73 -5.01 -1.95
N VAL A 186 1.81 -4.22 -2.01
CA VAL A 186 2.45 -3.64 -0.81
C VAL A 186 1.50 -2.69 -0.08
N PHE A 187 0.75 -1.88 -0.81
CA PHE A 187 -0.24 -0.97 -0.25
C PHE A 187 -1.30 -1.72 0.56
N ILE A 188 -1.87 -2.80 0.02
CA ILE A 188 -2.83 -3.66 0.72
C ILE A 188 -2.19 -4.25 1.99
N TYR A 189 -0.96 -4.75 1.89
CA TYR A 189 -0.25 -5.31 3.05
C TYR A 189 -0.06 -4.29 4.18
N ILE A 190 0.44 -3.09 3.87
CA ILE A 190 0.65 -2.04 4.87
C ILE A 190 -0.67 -1.64 5.53
N GLU A 191 -1.77 -1.56 4.76
CA GLU A 191 -3.07 -1.22 5.32
C GLU A 191 -3.57 -2.29 6.29
N ILE A 192 -3.51 -3.57 5.90
CA ILE A 192 -3.89 -4.69 6.75
C ILE A 192 -3.02 -4.75 8.02
N LEU A 193 -1.69 -4.60 7.86
CA LEU A 193 -0.76 -4.55 8.97
C LEU A 193 -1.15 -3.44 9.97
N ARG A 194 -1.48 -2.24 9.45
CA ARG A 194 -1.93 -1.12 10.29
C ARG A 194 -3.27 -1.39 10.97
N MET A 195 -4.24 -1.98 10.27
CA MET A 195 -5.52 -2.33 10.86
C MET A 195 -5.36 -3.29 12.04
N ILE A 196 -4.55 -4.34 11.87
CA ILE A 196 -4.28 -5.30 12.95
C ILE A 196 -3.52 -4.61 14.10
N ALA A 197 -2.59 -3.72 13.78
CA ALA A 197 -1.84 -2.99 14.80
C ALA A 197 -2.75 -2.06 15.63
N ILE A 198 -3.68 -1.34 14.98
CA ILE A 198 -4.70 -0.53 15.64
C ILE A 198 -5.60 -1.41 16.52
N LEU A 199 -6.06 -2.55 16.01
CA LEU A 199 -6.90 -3.48 16.78
C LEU A 199 -6.21 -4.03 18.03
N ARG A 200 -4.89 -4.22 17.99
CA ARG A 200 -4.09 -4.75 19.10
C ARG A 200 -3.55 -3.66 20.05
N SER A 201 -3.66 -2.39 19.66
CA SER A 201 -3.19 -1.26 20.47
C SER A 201 -4.29 -0.60 21.29
N ASN A 202 -5.56 -0.98 21.08
CA ASN A 202 -6.69 -0.60 21.93
C ASN A 202 -6.96 -1.70 22.97
#